data_AF-A0A1F9BUN3-F1
#
_entry.id   AF-A0A1F9BUN3-F1
#
_cell.length_a   1.000
_cell.length_b   1.000
_cell.length_c   1.000
_cell.angle_alpha   90.00
_cell.angle_beta   90.00
_cell.angle_gamma   90.00
#
_symmetry.space_group_name_H-M   'P 1'
#
loop_
_entity.id
_entity.type
_entity.pdbx_description
1 polymer ?
#
loop_
_entity_poly.entity_id
_entity_poly.type
_entity_poly.pdbx_seq_one_letter_code
_entity_poly.pdbx_strand_id
1 'polypeptide(L)'
;MEKRCECCKRGFIPHPAVRDQRYCSDARCQKTRKRNWQKQKLANDRDYRANQAEAQRQWRSRNKDYWKEYRRKHPDYTEGNRTGQRERNRRRRSGAGIAKMDELKEKTVIRSGRYRLVPFCNPEIAKMDELIVEIGIISEACDFGGQGS
;
A
#
# COMPACT_ATOMS: atom_id res chain seq x y z
N MET A 1 -8.16 -3.56 -32.30
CA MET A 1 -6.90 -3.41 -31.55
C MET A 1 -7.08 -3.98 -30.15
N GLU A 2 -6.21 -4.90 -29.77
CA GLU A 2 -6.18 -5.48 -28.42
C GLU A 2 -5.53 -4.49 -27.44
N LYS A 3 -6.10 -4.31 -26.24
CA LYS A 3 -5.54 -3.48 -25.17
C LYS A 3 -5.13 -4.38 -24.00
N ARG A 4 -4.17 -3.93 -23.18
CA ARG A 4 -3.78 -4.63 -21.94
C ARG A 4 -4.51 -4.05 -20.74
N CYS A 5 -5.06 -4.92 -19.90
CA CYS A 5 -5.75 -4.50 -18.68
C CYS A 5 -4.75 -3.93 -17.66
N GLU A 6 -5.03 -2.75 -17.10
CA GLU A 6 -4.13 -2.16 -16.11
C GLU A 6 -4.01 -2.96 -14.81
N CYS A 7 -5.05 -3.71 -14.44
CA CYS A 7 -5.09 -4.51 -13.20
C CYS A 7 -4.41 -5.88 -13.34
N CYS A 8 -4.79 -6.67 -14.36
CA CYS A 8 -4.33 -8.06 -14.50
C CYS A 8 -3.32 -8.26 -15.63
N LYS A 9 -3.00 -7.22 -16.40
CA LYS A 9 -2.05 -7.20 -17.54
C LYS A 9 -2.37 -8.15 -18.70
N ARG A 10 -3.46 -8.92 -18.60
CA ARG A 10 -4.00 -9.73 -19.72
C ARG A 10 -4.51 -8.84 -20.85
N GLY A 11 -4.32 -9.30 -22.07
CA GLY A 11 -4.92 -8.71 -23.26
C GLY A 11 -6.44 -8.84 -23.24
N PHE A 12 -7.14 -7.85 -23.78
CA PHE A 12 -8.58 -7.85 -23.93
C PHE A 12 -9.00 -6.98 -25.12
N ILE A 13 -10.17 -7.28 -25.67
CA ILE A 13 -10.79 -6.48 -26.72
C ILE A 13 -11.69 -5.43 -26.05
N PRO A 14 -11.41 -4.12 -26.20
CA PRO A 14 -12.25 -3.06 -25.66
C PRO A 14 -13.65 -3.08 -26.28
N HIS A 15 -14.66 -2.72 -25.50
CA HIS A 15 -16.01 -2.56 -26.02
C HIS A 15 -16.07 -1.34 -26.96
N PRO A 16 -16.66 -1.43 -28.17
CA PRO A 16 -16.68 -0.33 -29.14
C PRO A 16 -17.28 0.97 -28.60
N ALA A 17 -18.30 0.87 -27.75
CA ALA A 17 -18.94 2.01 -27.11
C ALA A 17 -18.08 2.71 -26.03
N VAL A 18 -16.96 2.12 -25.60
CA VAL A 18 -16.11 2.65 -24.52
C VAL A 18 -14.69 2.85 -25.04
N ARG A 19 -14.45 4.03 -25.64
CA ARG A 19 -13.18 4.39 -26.29
C ARG A 19 -11.96 4.24 -25.35
N ASP A 20 -12.12 4.63 -24.09
CA ASP A 20 -11.03 4.65 -23.10
C ASP A 20 -11.11 3.52 -22.06
N GLN A 21 -11.54 2.33 -22.48
CA GLN A 21 -11.55 1.18 -21.58
C GLN A 21 -10.12 0.78 -21.18
N ARG A 22 -9.80 0.94 -19.89
CA ARG A 22 -8.49 0.63 -19.27
C ARG A 22 -8.43 -0.72 -18.53
N TYR A 23 -9.60 -1.31 -18.25
CA TYR A 23 -9.74 -2.56 -17.49
C TYR A 23 -10.57 -3.57 -18.28
N CYS A 24 -10.19 -4.85 -18.24
CA CYS A 24 -10.98 -5.92 -18.83
C CYS A 24 -12.30 -6.14 -18.05
N SER A 25 -13.22 -6.91 -18.63
CA SER A 25 -14.55 -7.20 -18.05
C SER A 25 -14.54 -8.07 -16.79
N ASP A 26 -13.38 -8.64 -16.43
CA ASP A 26 -13.22 -9.47 -15.23
C ASP A 26 -13.67 -8.70 -13.96
N ALA A 27 -14.48 -9.37 -13.14
CA ALA A 27 -15.08 -8.80 -11.93
C ALA A 27 -14.05 -8.24 -10.95
N ARG A 28 -12.88 -8.90 -10.80
CA ARG A 28 -11.79 -8.40 -9.94
C ARG A 28 -11.23 -7.09 -10.49
N CYS A 29 -11.01 -7.02 -11.80
CA CYS A 29 -10.47 -5.83 -12.47
C CYS A 29 -11.46 -4.66 -12.42
N GLN A 30 -12.75 -4.93 -12.60
CA GLN A 30 -13.81 -3.93 -12.48
C GLN A 30 -13.98 -3.42 -11.04
N LYS A 31 -13.85 -4.29 -10.02
CA LYS A 31 -13.82 -3.88 -8.61
C LYS A 31 -12.62 -2.94 -8.33
N THR A 32 -11.44 -3.26 -8.85
CA THR A 32 -10.26 -2.40 -8.74
C THR A 32 -10.47 -1.05 -9.42
N ARG A 33 -11.02 -1.03 -10.65
CA ARG A 33 -11.36 0.21 -11.36
C ARG A 33 -12.27 1.10 -10.52
N LYS A 34 -13.39 0.56 -10.03
CA LYS A 34 -14.36 1.30 -9.20
C LYS A 34 -13.70 1.84 -7.92
N ARG A 35 -12.88 1.04 -7.26
CA ARG A 35 -12.13 1.46 -6.06
C ARG A 35 -11.18 2.62 -6.35
N ASN A 36 -10.42 2.55 -7.44
CA ASN A 36 -9.47 3.60 -7.80
C ASN A 36 -10.18 4.90 -8.16
N TRP A 37 -11.26 4.82 -8.95
CA TRP A 37 -12.09 5.97 -9.26
C TRP A 37 -12.67 6.61 -7.99
N GLN A 38 -13.20 5.80 -7.07
CA GLN A 38 -13.76 6.31 -5.82
C GLN A 38 -12.69 7.00 -4.95
N LYS A 39 -11.48 6.42 -4.87
CA LYS A 39 -10.35 7.04 -4.15
C LYS A 39 -9.97 8.39 -4.75
N GLN A 40 -9.84 8.45 -6.07
CA GLN A 40 -9.49 9.69 -6.78
C GLN A 40 -10.58 10.75 -6.61
N LYS A 41 -11.86 10.35 -6.71
CA LYS A 41 -12.98 11.25 -6.46
C LYS A 41 -12.97 11.77 -5.03
N LEU A 42 -12.80 10.92 -4.03
CA LEU A 42 -12.71 11.37 -2.64
C LEU A 42 -11.52 12.31 -2.40
N ALA A 43 -10.39 12.13 -3.10
CA ALA A 43 -9.22 12.98 -2.96
C ALA A 43 -9.43 14.37 -3.57
N ASN A 44 -9.96 14.43 -4.79
CA ASN A 44 -9.96 15.64 -5.61
C ASN A 44 -11.28 16.42 -5.58
N ASP A 45 -12.38 15.80 -5.15
CA ASP A 45 -13.72 16.36 -5.23
C ASP A 45 -14.27 16.61 -3.80
N ARG A 46 -14.15 17.87 -3.35
CA ARG A 46 -14.56 18.28 -2.00
C ARG A 46 -16.06 18.16 -1.80
N ASP A 47 -16.85 18.52 -2.81
CA ASP A 47 -18.31 18.47 -2.75
C ASP A 47 -18.80 17.03 -2.73
N TYR A 48 -18.20 16.15 -3.53
CA TYR A 48 -18.47 14.71 -3.46
C TYR A 48 -18.23 14.14 -2.07
N ARG A 49 -17.12 14.53 -1.41
CA ARG A 49 -16.80 14.10 -0.04
C ARG A 49 -17.82 14.63 0.97
N ALA A 50 -18.20 15.91 0.88
CA ALA A 50 -19.17 16.53 1.78
C ALA A 50 -20.56 15.90 1.64
N ASN A 51 -21.03 15.74 0.40
CA ASN A 51 -22.32 15.11 0.09
C ASN A 51 -22.37 13.66 0.59
N GLN A 52 -21.28 12.90 0.43
CA GLN A 52 -21.22 11.54 0.95
C GLN A 52 -21.31 11.50 2.49
N ALA A 53 -20.61 12.41 3.17
CA ALA A 53 -20.65 12.51 4.63
C ALA A 53 -22.04 12.93 5.14
N GLU A 54 -22.69 13.87 4.45
CA GLU A 54 -24.05 14.30 4.77
C GLU A 54 -25.07 13.17 4.56
N ALA A 55 -25.05 12.50 3.41
CA ALA A 55 -25.92 11.36 3.13
C ALA A 55 -25.76 10.26 4.20
N GLN A 56 -24.52 9.97 4.63
CA GLN A 56 -24.27 9.03 5.72
C GLN A 56 -24.79 9.53 7.07
N ARG A 57 -24.73 10.84 7.36
CA ARG A 57 -25.31 11.41 8.58
C ARG A 57 -26.83 11.31 8.57
N GLN A 58 -27.48 11.72 7.48
CA GLN A 58 -28.93 11.64 7.31
C GLN A 58 -29.43 10.19 7.36
N TRP A 59 -28.71 9.26 6.74
CA TRP A 59 -29.07 7.85 6.80
C TRP A 59 -28.99 7.31 8.23
N ARG A 60 -27.91 7.62 8.98
CA ARG A 60 -27.76 7.22 10.39
C ARG A 60 -28.80 7.86 11.31
N SER A 61 -29.18 9.12 11.06
CA SER A 61 -30.20 9.80 11.88
C SER A 61 -31.59 9.19 11.68
N ARG A 62 -31.90 8.78 10.44
CA ARG A 62 -33.15 8.07 10.10
C ARG A 62 -33.16 6.60 10.54
N ASN A 63 -31.99 5.94 10.59
CA ASN A 63 -31.86 4.50 10.84
C ASN A 63 -31.04 4.21 12.10
N LYS A 64 -31.44 4.76 13.24
CA LYS A 64 -30.67 4.69 14.50
C LYS A 64 -30.47 3.24 14.98
N ASP A 65 -31.51 2.42 14.89
CA ASP A 65 -31.49 1.04 15.40
C ASP A 65 -30.99 0.02 14.37
N TYR A 66 -30.76 0.41 13.13
CA TYR A 66 -30.39 -0.52 12.04
C TYR A 66 -29.19 -1.39 12.42
N TRP A 67 -28.11 -0.79 12.92
CA TRP A 67 -26.91 -1.56 13.29
C TRP A 67 -27.10 -2.47 14.51
N LYS A 68 -28.05 -2.14 15.40
CA LYS A 68 -28.41 -2.98 16.54
C LYS A 68 -29.20 -4.19 16.03
N GLU A 69 -30.20 -3.97 15.19
CA GLU A 69 -30.99 -5.03 14.60
C GLU A 69 -30.18 -5.93 13.66
N TYR A 70 -29.32 -5.35 12.82
CA TYR A 70 -28.45 -6.08 11.92
C TYR A 70 -27.56 -7.05 12.70
N ARG A 71 -26.92 -6.59 13.78
CA ARG A 71 -26.09 -7.46 14.63
C ARG A 71 -26.90 -8.55 15.33
N ARG A 72 -28.15 -8.26 15.72
CA ARG A 72 -29.06 -9.26 16.30
C ARG A 72 -29.45 -10.34 15.28
N LYS A 73 -29.69 -9.95 14.02
CA LYS A 73 -30.07 -10.86 12.93
C LYS A 73 -28.88 -11.63 12.33
N HIS A 74 -27.65 -11.13 12.50
CA HIS A 74 -26.43 -11.74 11.97
C HIS A 74 -25.38 -11.98 13.08
N PRO A 75 -25.65 -12.91 14.03
CA PRO A 75 -24.74 -13.20 15.13
C PRO A 75 -23.40 -13.75 14.65
N ASP A 76 -23.40 -14.69 13.70
CA ASP A 76 -22.18 -15.33 13.17
C ASP A 76 -21.22 -14.31 12.54
N TYR A 77 -21.77 -13.38 11.74
CA TYR A 77 -20.99 -12.28 11.16
C TYR A 77 -20.38 -11.40 12.25
N THR A 78 -21.18 -11.08 13.28
CA THR A 78 -20.76 -10.23 14.39
C THR A 78 -19.64 -10.87 15.20
N GLU A 79 -19.75 -12.17 15.47
CA GLU A 79 -18.74 -12.94 16.19
C GLU A 79 -17.45 -13.09 15.39
N GLY A 80 -17.53 -13.46 14.10
CA GLY A 80 -16.36 -13.53 13.23
C GLY A 80 -15.61 -12.19 13.15
N ASN A 81 -16.35 -11.08 13.03
CA ASN A 81 -15.73 -9.75 13.03
C ASN A 81 -15.08 -9.41 14.38
N ARG A 82 -15.68 -9.79 15.51
CA ARG A 82 -15.09 -9.61 16.85
C ARG A 82 -13.79 -10.40 17.00
N THR A 83 -13.77 -11.67 16.57
CA THR A 83 -12.58 -12.53 16.62
C THR A 83 -11.46 -11.98 15.73
N GLY A 84 -11.77 -11.62 14.49
CA GLY A 84 -10.79 -11.01 13.57
C GLY A 84 -10.25 -9.68 14.11
N GLN A 85 -11.09 -8.88 14.78
CA GLN A 85 -10.63 -7.64 15.41
C GLN A 85 -9.71 -7.89 16.60
N ARG A 86 -9.99 -8.90 17.44
CA ARG A 86 -9.10 -9.32 18.53
C ARG A 86 -7.73 -9.75 18.00
N GLU A 87 -7.71 -10.52 16.92
CA GLU A 87 -6.47 -10.97 16.28
C GLU A 87 -5.67 -9.79 15.71
N ARG A 88 -6.33 -8.87 14.98
CA ARG A 88 -5.69 -7.64 14.50
C ARG A 88 -5.12 -6.79 15.63
N ASN A 89 -5.85 -6.64 16.73
CA ASN A 89 -5.38 -5.91 17.91
C ASN A 89 -4.21 -6.62 18.59
N ARG A 90 -4.22 -7.95 18.66
CA ARG A 90 -3.12 -8.76 19.17
C ARG A 90 -1.85 -8.54 18.33
N ARG A 91 -1.95 -8.64 17.00
CA ARG A 91 -0.83 -8.37 16.08
C ARG A 91 -0.25 -6.97 16.25
N ARG A 92 -1.12 -5.96 16.43
CA ARG A 92 -0.67 -4.58 16.68
C ARG A 92 0.08 -4.43 18.00
N ARG A 93 -0.34 -5.14 19.07
CA ARG A 93 0.30 -5.09 20.39
C ARG A 93 1.60 -5.89 20.44
N SER A 94 1.72 -6.96 19.67
CA SER A 94 2.91 -7.83 19.66
C SER A 94 4.09 -7.28 18.85
N GLY A 95 4.01 -6.04 18.33
CA GLY A 95 5.09 -5.42 17.55
C GLY A 95 5.39 -6.08 16.19
N ALA A 96 4.79 -7.23 15.91
CA ALA A 96 4.94 -7.96 14.66
C ALA A 96 4.13 -7.26 13.54
N GLY A 97 4.72 -6.28 12.88
CA GLY A 97 4.24 -5.81 11.57
C GLY A 97 4.16 -4.31 11.34
N ILE A 98 4.86 -3.48 12.13
CA ILE A 98 5.17 -2.10 11.72
C ILE A 98 6.64 -1.88 12.07
N ALA A 99 7.54 -2.25 11.16
CA ALA A 99 8.90 -1.75 11.23
C ALA A 99 8.81 -0.21 11.18
N LYS A 100 9.30 0.47 12.23
CA LYS A 100 9.59 1.90 12.13
C LYS A 100 10.70 2.03 11.09
N MET A 101 10.32 2.40 9.86
CA MET A 101 11.28 2.72 8.79
C MET A 101 12.27 3.81 9.22
N ASP A 102 11.86 4.68 10.15
CA ASP A 102 12.65 5.81 10.60
C ASP A 102 13.83 5.40 11.50
N GLU A 103 13.79 4.21 12.09
CA GLU A 103 14.83 3.72 13.00
C GLU A 103 16.03 3.13 12.24
N LEU A 104 15.89 2.85 10.93
CA LEU A 104 17.00 2.49 10.05
C LEU A 104 17.80 3.71 9.60
N LYS A 105 17.17 4.89 9.51
CA LYS A 105 17.85 6.11 9.01
C LYS A 105 19.00 6.54 9.91
N GLU A 106 18.91 6.30 11.21
CA GLU A 106 19.99 6.65 12.15
C GLU A 106 21.12 5.61 12.19
N LYS A 107 20.88 4.39 11.72
CA LYS A 107 21.84 3.27 11.85
C LYS A 107 22.59 2.91 10.57
N THR A 108 22.23 3.46 9.42
CA THR A 108 22.87 3.13 8.14
C THR A 108 23.56 4.33 7.48
N VAL A 109 24.37 5.07 8.23
CA VAL A 109 25.43 5.89 7.60
C VAL A 109 26.65 4.99 7.44
N ILE A 110 26.63 4.14 6.40
CA ILE A 110 27.83 3.42 5.96
C ILE A 110 28.79 4.51 5.47
N ARG A 111 29.87 4.76 6.21
CA ARG A 111 30.90 5.75 5.84
C ARG A 111 31.67 5.26 4.62
N SER A 112 32.25 6.15 3.82
CA SER A 112 33.19 5.69 2.79
C SER A 112 34.42 5.05 3.44
N GLY A 113 34.90 3.94 2.88
CA GLY A 113 36.03 3.22 3.45
C GLY A 113 36.16 1.80 2.95
N ARG A 114 37.19 1.12 3.47
CA ARG A 114 37.52 -0.26 3.12
C ARG A 114 36.81 -1.22 4.07
N TYR A 115 35.93 -2.05 3.54
CA TYR A 115 35.11 -2.97 4.30
C TYR A 115 35.49 -4.41 4.01
N ARG A 116 35.48 -5.23 5.06
CA ARG A 116 35.57 -6.70 4.95
C ARG A 116 34.15 -7.25 4.94
N LEU A 117 33.73 -7.85 3.82
CA LEU A 117 32.47 -8.57 3.74
C LEU A 117 32.69 -10.01 4.18
N VAL A 118 32.06 -10.38 5.29
CA VAL A 118 32.05 -11.76 5.76
C VAL A 118 30.69 -12.36 5.39
N PRO A 119 30.66 -13.44 4.59
CA PRO A 119 29.43 -14.16 4.31
C PRO A 119 28.81 -14.65 5.61
N PHE A 120 27.57 -14.24 5.91
CA PHE A 120 26.81 -14.77 7.04
C PHE A 120 26.17 -16.09 6.61
N CYS A 121 26.98 -17.14 6.50
CA CYS A 121 26.51 -18.50 6.21
C CYS A 121 26.23 -19.24 7.52
N ASN A 122 25.07 -19.90 7.60
CA ASN A 122 24.81 -20.92 8.62
C ASN A 122 25.93 -22.00 8.58
N PRO A 123 26.29 -22.60 9.72
CA PRO A 123 27.58 -23.27 9.94
C PRO A 123 27.80 -24.62 9.21
N GLU A 124 27.09 -24.92 8.12
CA GLU A 124 27.16 -26.23 7.45
C GLU A 124 27.77 -26.24 6.05
N ILE A 125 28.22 -25.10 5.49
CA ILE A 125 28.82 -25.08 4.16
C ILE A 125 30.21 -24.43 4.21
N ALA A 126 31.20 -25.22 3.78
CA ALA A 126 32.63 -25.03 3.96
C ALA A 126 33.16 -23.65 3.50
N LYS A 127 34.22 -23.23 4.20
CA LYS A 127 35.17 -22.13 3.93
C LYS A 127 34.95 -21.38 2.60
N MET A 128 34.64 -20.10 2.70
CA MET A 128 34.85 -19.16 1.58
C MET A 128 35.62 -17.93 2.05
N ASP A 129 36.59 -17.56 1.22
CA ASP A 129 37.57 -16.49 1.45
C ASP A 129 36.91 -15.11 1.62
N GLU A 130 37.53 -14.28 2.47
CA GLU A 130 37.07 -12.92 2.78
C GLU A 130 37.18 -12.01 1.55
N LEU A 131 36.08 -11.34 1.17
CA LEU A 131 36.09 -10.32 0.11
C LEU A 131 36.29 -8.94 0.74
N ILE A 132 37.43 -8.31 0.44
CA ILE A 132 37.68 -6.91 0.77
C ILE A 132 37.12 -6.05 -0.35
N VAL A 133 36.16 -5.19 -0.01
CA VAL A 133 35.56 -4.24 -0.94
C VAL A 133 35.77 -2.80 -0.45
N GLU A 134 35.87 -1.86 -1.37
CA GLU A 134 35.88 -0.44 -1.06
C GLU A 134 34.50 0.12 -1.39
N ILE A 135 33.87 0.77 -0.41
CA ILE A 135 32.57 1.41 -0.57
C ILE A 135 32.80 2.92 -0.61
N GLY A 136 32.58 3.52 -1.78
CA GLY A 136 32.53 4.97 -1.97
C GLY A 136 31.08 5.47 -1.95
N ILE A 137 30.79 6.50 -1.17
CA ILE A 137 29.49 7.19 -1.21
C ILE A 137 29.58 8.26 -2.28
N ILE A 138 28.69 8.21 -3.27
CA ILE A 138 28.51 9.32 -4.23
C ILE A 138 27.44 10.22 -3.62
N SER A 139 27.86 11.33 -3.01
CA SER A 139 26.94 12.40 -2.66
C SER A 139 26.66 13.22 -3.92
N GLU A 140 25.39 13.33 -4.33
CA GLU A 140 24.98 14.38 -5.26
C GLU A 140 25.31 15.74 -4.61
N ALA A 141 26.38 16.37 -5.06
CA ALA A 141 26.71 17.72 -4.65
C ALA A 141 25.70 18.67 -5.30
N CYS A 142 25.00 19.45 -4.46
CA CYS A 142 24.30 20.65 -4.87
C CYS A 142 25.34 21.65 -5.39
N ASP A 143 25.32 21.95 -6.69
CA ASP A 143 26.10 23.04 -7.26
C ASP A 143 25.47 24.40 -6.92
N PHE A 144 26.12 25.14 -6.01
CA PHE A 144 25.93 26.57 -5.85
C PHE A 144 26.92 27.33 -6.75
N GLY A 145 26.38 28.10 -7.70
CA GLY A 145 26.84 29.45 -8.04
C GLY A 145 28.17 29.61 -8.80
N GLY A 146 28.08 29.84 -10.10
CA GLY A 146 29.09 30.56 -10.87
C GLY A 146 28.46 31.77 -11.57
N GLN A 147 28.67 32.98 -11.04
CA GLN A 147 28.46 34.23 -11.77
C GLN A 147 29.67 34.51 -12.67
N GLY A 148 29.41 34.85 -13.93
CA GLY A 148 30.28 35.56 -14.88
C GLY A 148 29.34 36.15 -15.93
N SER A 149 29.49 37.38 -16.44
CA SER A 149 30.57 38.36 -16.41
C SER A 149 29.97 39.77 -16.34
#